data_AF-A0A2W6VEE3-F1
#
_entry.id   AF-A0A2W6VEE3-F1
#
_cell.length_a   1.000
_cell.length_b   1.000
_cell.length_c   1.000
_cell.angle_alpha   90.00
_cell.angle_beta   90.00
_cell.angle_gamma   90.00
#
_symmetry.space_group_name_H-M   'P 1'
#
loop_
_entity.id
_entity.type
_entity.pdbx_description
1 polymer ?
#
loop_
_entity_poly.entity_id
_entity_poly.type
_entity_poly.pdbx_seq_one_letter_code
_entity_poly.pdbx_strand_id
1 'polypeptide(L)' 'MENKPITFQFISEPSDVNYGGNVHGGSVMKWIDQAGYACATTWSGNYSVTVYV' A
#
# COMPACT_ATOMS: atom_id res chain seq x y z
N MET A 1 -16.98 -11.20 -11.81
CA MET A 1 -16.41 -11.00 -10.46
C MET A 1 -16.92 -9.66 -9.96
N GLU A 2 -17.58 -9.63 -8.80
CA GLU A 2 -18.03 -8.39 -8.20
C GLU A 2 -16.80 -7.63 -7.69
N ASN A 3 -16.55 -6.42 -8.21
CA ASN A 3 -15.39 -5.63 -7.82
C ASN A 3 -15.70 -4.92 -6.50
N LYS A 4 -15.40 -5.57 -5.37
CA LYS A 4 -15.64 -5.03 -4.04
C LYS A 4 -14.57 -4.00 -3.68
N PRO A 5 -14.93 -2.88 -3.03
CA PRO A 5 -13.96 -1.91 -2.55
C PRO A 5 -13.01 -2.57 -1.53
N ILE A 6 -11.71 -2.28 -1.69
CA ILE A 6 -10.64 -2.75 -0.80
C ILE A 6 -10.20 -1.57 0.06
N THR A 7 -10.16 -1.78 1.39
CA THR A 7 -9.72 -0.75 2.35
C THR A 7 -8.60 -1.32 3.20
N PHE A 8 -7.44 -0.64 3.20
CA PHE A 8 -6.33 -0.95 4.08
C PHE A 8 -6.23 0.12 5.16
N GLN A 9 -5.96 -0.31 6.39
CA GLN A 9 -5.68 0.58 7.52
C GLN A 9 -4.35 0.14 8.11
N PHE A 10 -3.42 1.08 8.22
CA PHE A 10 -2.08 0.83 8.70
C PHE A 10 -1.86 1.56 10.01
N ILE A 11 -1.17 0.89 10.93
CA ILE A 11 -0.62 1.51 12.13
C ILE A 11 0.89 1.57 11.95
N SER A 12 1.49 2.72 12.23
CA SER A 12 2.95 2.87 12.11
C SER A 12 3.65 2.11 13.22
N GLU A 13 4.68 1.34 12.87
CA GLU A 13 5.60 0.75 13.83
C GLU A 13 6.60 1.81 14.34
N PRO A 14 7.24 1.62 15.51
CA PRO A 14 8.31 2.49 15.97
C PRO A 14 9.48 2.64 14.96
N SER A 15 9.67 1.63 14.10
CA SER A 15 10.66 1.63 13.01
C SER A 15 10.26 2.52 11.82
N ASP A 16 8.97 2.80 11.64
CA ASP A 16 8.46 3.61 10.53
C ASP A 16 8.62 5.11 10.77
N VAL A 17 8.88 5.53 12.01
CA VAL A 17 8.93 6.94 12.40
C VAL A 17 10.37 7.45 12.51
N ASN A 18 10.58 8.70 12.10
CA ASN A 18 11.85 9.40 12.28
C ASN A 18 11.99 9.96 13.70
N TYR A 19 13.14 10.55 14.01
CA TYR A 19 13.40 11.17 15.32
C TYR A 19 12.40 12.28 15.71
N GLY A 20 11.69 12.86 14.74
CA GLY A 20 10.63 13.86 14.97
C GLY A 20 9.24 13.24 15.17
N GLY A 21 9.11 11.92 15.23
CA GLY A 21 7.84 11.22 15.41
C GLY A 21 6.97 11.14 14.15
N ASN A 22 7.50 11.55 12.99
CA ASN A 22 6.78 11.48 11.73
C ASN A 22 7.12 10.20 10.98
N VAL A 23 6.11 9.57 10.38
CA VAL A 23 6.32 8.41 9.50
C VAL A 23 7.20 8.82 8.31
N HIS A 24 8.20 7.99 7.99
CA HIS A 24 9.02 8.18 6.82
C HIS A 24 8.17 8.06 5.55
N GLY A 25 8.35 8.97 4.60
CA GLY A 25 7.62 8.95 3.33
C GLY A 25 7.76 7.61 2.58
N GLY A 26 8.91 6.95 2.69
CA GLY A 26 9.13 5.61 2.13
C GLY A 26 8.18 4.53 2.70
N SER A 27 7.89 4.56 4.00
CA SER A 27 6.92 3.63 4.61
C SER A 27 5.51 3.88 4.08
N VAL A 28 5.11 5.14 3.93
CA VAL A 28 3.82 5.50 3.34
C VAL A 28 3.73 5.06 1.88
N MET A 29 4.78 5.28 1.08
CA MET A 29 4.84 4.84 -0.31
C MET A 29 4.72 3.31 -0.44
N LYS A 30 5.35 2.55 0.46
CA LYS A 30 5.20 1.10 0.52
C LYS A 30 3.75 0.68 0.81
N TRP A 31 3.06 1.36 1.72
CA TRP A 31 1.65 1.07 2.02
C TRP A 31 0.73 1.36 0.83
N ILE A 32 1.00 2.47 0.11
CA ILE A 32 0.29 2.82 -1.12
C ILE A 32 0.50 1.74 -2.20
N ASP A 33 1.73 1.30 -2.40
CA ASP A 33 2.08 0.24 -3.35
C ASP A 33 1.33 -1.07 -3.03
N GLN A 34 1.29 -1.48 -1.77
CA GLN A 34 0.56 -2.68 -1.33
C GLN A 34 -0.94 -2.60 -1.63
N ALA A 35 -1.57 -1.47 -1.34
CA ALA A 35 -2.98 -1.25 -1.65
C ALA A 35 -3.23 -1.23 -3.16
N GLY A 36 -2.33 -0.60 -3.94
CA GLY A 36 -2.37 -0.56 -5.40
C GLY A 36 -2.27 -1.95 -6.03
N TYR A 37 -1.31 -2.76 -5.58
CA TYR A 37 -1.14 -4.15 -6.04
C TYR A 37 -2.39 -5.00 -5.75
N ALA A 38 -2.95 -4.92 -4.54
CA ALA A 38 -4.17 -5.63 -4.19
C ALA A 38 -5.35 -5.23 -5.09
N CYS A 39 -5.49 -3.93 -5.37
CA CYS A 39 -6.51 -3.42 -6.29
C CYS A 39 -6.30 -3.92 -7.73
N ALA A 40 -5.09 -3.80 -8.28
CA ALA A 40 -4.78 -4.17 -9.66
C ALA A 40 -4.95 -5.67 -9.91
N THR A 41 -4.45 -6.51 -9.01
CA THR A 41 -4.61 -7.98 -9.12
C THR A 41 -6.05 -8.42 -8.96
N THR A 42 -6.81 -7.80 -8.05
CA THR A 42 -8.24 -8.09 -7.87
C THR A 42 -9.07 -7.71 -9.09
N TRP A 43 -8.81 -6.53 -9.68
CA TRP A 43 -9.52 -6.06 -10.86
C TRP A 43 -9.17 -6.87 -12.12
N SER A 44 -7.87 -7.12 -12.34
CA SER A 44 -7.40 -7.79 -13.55
C SER A 44 -7.55 -9.32 -13.51
N GLY A 45 -7.67 -9.91 -12.31
CA GLY A 45 -7.67 -11.36 -12.12
C GLY A 45 -6.32 -12.03 -12.43
N ASN A 46 -5.25 -11.25 -12.57
CA ASN A 46 -3.92 -11.71 -12.98
C ASN A 46 -2.83 -11.14 -12.09
N TYR A 47 -1.64 -11.74 -12.16
CA TYR A 47 -0.44 -11.16 -11.57
C TYR A 47 -0.18 -9.77 -12.17
N SER A 48 0.07 -8.79 -11.32
CA SER A 48 0.29 -7.39 -11.68
C SER A 48 1.62 -6.91 -11.13
N VAL A 49 2.21 -5.87 -11.72
CA VAL A 49 3.47 -5.29 -11.25
C VAL A 49 3.33 -3.78 -11.22
N THR A 50 3.87 -3.16 -10.16
CA THR A 50 3.95 -1.71 -10.05
C THR A 50 5.08 -1.19 -10.94
N VAL A 51 4.74 -0.33 -11.90
CA VAL A 51 5.72 0.28 -12.82
C VAL A 51 6.44 1.45 -12.18
N TYR A 52 5.76 2.20 -11.30
CA TYR A 52 6.29 3.33 -10.56
C TYR A 52 5.55 3.50 -9.24
N VAL A 53 6.25 4.05 -8.25
CA VAL A 53 5.71 4.50 -6.96
C VAL A 53 6.06 5.96 -6.77
#